data_AF-A0A354B8D8-F1
#
_entry.id   AF-A0A354B8D8-F1
#
_cell.length_a   1.000
_cell.length_b   1.000
_cell.length_c   1.000
_cell.angle_alpha   90.00
_cell.angle_beta   90.00
_cell.angle_gamma   90.00
#
_symmetry.space_group_name_H-M   'P 1'
#
loop_
_entity.id
_entity.type
_entity.pdbx_description
1 polymer ?
#
loop_
_entity_poly.entity_id
_entity_poly.type
_entity_poly.pdbx_seq_one_letter_code
_entity_poly.pdbx_strand_id
1 'polypeptide(L)'
;MWPCGVHSHGVSIVGDVRSATLAPVLVRIVFLVAFVLASGACAGESPEVPLGPDGTPDAVLTMGRDVYSRRCANCHGAGGGGGTGPKLSDGQVIIAYPDPADQRLLIANGRNAMPSFSGSLSGAELDAVVRYTREVLSPS
;
A
#
# COMPACT_ATOMS: atom_id res chain seq x y z
N MET A 1 16.44 42.16 76.81
CA MET A 1 16.67 40.99 75.92
C MET A 1 15.32 40.49 75.45
N TRP A 2 15.15 40.34 74.14
CA TRP A 2 13.89 40.30 73.39
C TRP A 2 12.99 39.06 73.61
N PRO A 3 11.67 39.17 73.27
CA PRO A 3 10.72 38.06 73.25
C PRO A 3 10.78 37.28 71.92
N CYS A 4 10.64 35.95 71.97
CA CYS A 4 10.45 35.11 70.79
C CYS A 4 8.96 34.88 70.55
N GLY A 5 8.44 35.41 69.44
CA GLY A 5 7.22 34.94 68.79
C GLY A 5 7.54 34.46 67.38
N VAL A 6 6.82 33.46 66.87
CA VAL A 6 6.63 33.20 65.43
C VAL A 6 5.52 32.16 65.23
N HIS A 7 4.32 32.63 64.88
CA HIS A 7 3.66 32.58 63.56
C HIS A 7 3.13 31.19 63.13
N SER A 8 1.80 31.11 63.12
CA SER A 8 0.98 30.08 62.49
C SER A 8 0.98 30.22 60.97
N HIS A 9 1.43 29.20 60.25
CA HIS A 9 1.21 29.08 58.81
C HIS A 9 0.02 28.15 58.55
N GLY A 10 -1.16 28.74 58.28
CA GLY A 10 -2.27 28.06 57.63
C GLY A 10 -2.04 28.08 56.12
N VAL A 11 -1.69 26.92 55.55
CA VAL A 11 -1.62 26.76 54.09
C VAL A 11 -3.04 26.52 53.57
N SER A 12 -3.55 27.53 52.86
CA SER A 12 -4.78 27.48 52.10
C SER A 12 -4.66 26.44 50.99
N ILE A 13 -5.54 25.43 51.04
CA ILE A 13 -5.75 24.47 49.97
C ILE A 13 -6.54 25.20 48.89
N VAL A 14 -5.84 25.82 47.94
CA VAL A 14 -6.48 26.34 46.72
C VAL A 14 -6.74 25.14 45.82
N GLY A 15 -7.98 24.65 45.84
CA GLY A 15 -8.51 23.72 44.85
C GLY A 15 -8.68 24.47 43.54
N ASP A 16 -7.64 24.46 42.70
CA ASP A 16 -7.74 24.97 41.34
C ASP A 16 -8.42 23.92 40.46
N VAL A 17 -9.62 24.29 40.04
CA VAL A 17 -10.55 23.50 39.24
C VAL A 17 -9.93 23.35 37.85
N ARG A 18 -9.39 22.16 37.54
CA ARG A 18 -8.90 21.80 36.20
C ARG A 18 -10.01 21.98 35.16
N SER A 19 -10.07 23.17 34.59
CA SER A 19 -10.91 23.51 33.46
C SER A 19 -10.39 22.75 32.23
N ALA A 20 -11.14 21.70 31.88
CA ALA A 20 -11.26 21.07 30.56
C ALA A 20 -10.05 21.14 29.62
N THR A 21 -9.22 20.09 29.63
CA THR A 21 -8.22 19.76 28.59
C THR A 21 -8.81 19.33 27.24
N LEU A 22 -10.11 19.57 27.00
CA LEU A 22 -10.83 19.11 25.81
C LEU A 22 -10.49 19.91 24.53
N ALA A 23 -10.24 21.21 24.67
CA ALA A 23 -9.90 22.09 23.54
C ALA A 23 -8.62 21.70 22.77
N PRO A 24 -7.47 21.41 23.42
CA PRO A 24 -6.26 21.01 22.70
C PRO A 24 -6.36 19.62 22.06
N VAL A 25 -7.22 18.74 22.57
CA VAL A 25 -7.45 17.40 22.01
C VAL A 25 -8.24 17.51 20.70
N LEU A 26 -9.32 18.29 20.68
CA LEU A 26 -10.12 18.51 19.48
C LEU A 26 -9.31 19.21 18.38
N VAL A 27 -8.52 20.22 18.74
CA VAL A 27 -7.63 20.90 17.78
C VAL A 27 -6.62 19.92 17.17
N ARG A 28 -5.99 19.05 17.98
CA ARG A 28 -5.08 18.01 17.47
C ARG A 28 -5.77 17.01 16.55
N ILE A 29 -6.99 16.58 16.89
CA ILE A 29 -7.77 15.65 16.05
C ILE A 29 -8.09 16.32 14.72
N VAL A 30 -8.54 17.58 14.72
CA VAL A 30 -8.85 18.33 13.49
C VAL A 30 -7.60 18.50 12.62
N PHE A 31 -6.45 18.83 13.22
CA PHE A 31 -5.19 18.93 12.49
C PHE A 31 -4.72 17.58 11.91
N LEU A 32 -4.88 16.47 12.65
CA LEU A 32 -4.54 15.13 12.16
C LEU A 32 -5.46 14.69 11.02
N VAL A 33 -6.77 14.92 11.13
CA VAL A 33 -7.74 14.60 10.07
C VAL A 33 -7.49 15.46 8.82
N ALA A 34 -7.25 16.76 8.98
CA ALA A 34 -6.91 17.65 7.87
C ALA A 34 -5.61 17.24 7.18
N PHE A 35 -4.61 16.78 7.93
CA PHE A 35 -3.35 16.29 7.37
C PHE A 35 -3.53 14.99 6.60
N VAL A 36 -4.34 14.04 7.08
CA VAL A 36 -4.67 12.79 6.37
C VAL A 36 -5.43 13.08 5.07
N LEU A 37 -6.39 14.01 5.08
CA LEU A 37 -7.15 14.39 3.88
C LEU A 37 -6.29 15.14 2.85
N ALA A 38 -5.34 15.96 3.30
CA ALA A 38 -4.44 16.69 2.42
C ALA A 38 -3.29 15.84 1.84
N SER A 39 -3.01 14.67 2.44
CA SER A 39 -1.94 13.75 2.03
C SER A 39 -2.43 12.54 1.22
N GLY A 40 -3.66 12.58 0.71
CA GLY A 40 -4.20 11.63 -0.27
C GLY A 40 -3.42 11.70 -1.59
N ALA A 41 -2.20 11.17 -1.56
CA ALA A 41 -1.26 11.12 -2.65
C ALA A 41 -1.74 10.14 -3.71
N CYS A 42 -1.41 10.46 -4.96
CA CYS A 42 -1.50 9.56 -6.10
C CYS A 42 -0.54 8.37 -5.90
N ALA A 43 -0.89 7.42 -5.03
CA ALA A 43 -0.37 6.07 -5.16
C ALA A 43 -0.94 5.56 -6.49
N GLY A 44 -0.08 5.38 -7.50
CA GLY A 44 -0.51 4.78 -8.76
C GLY A 44 -1.22 3.47 -8.43
N GLU A 45 -2.49 3.37 -8.78
CA GLU A 45 -3.28 2.16 -8.63
C GLU A 45 -2.88 1.19 -9.74
N SER A 46 -2.98 -0.13 -9.50
CA SER A 46 -2.81 -1.08 -10.59
C SER A 46 -3.95 -0.95 -11.59
N PRO A 47 -3.66 -1.01 -12.91
CA PRO A 47 -4.68 -0.89 -13.94
C PRO A 47 -5.87 -1.82 -13.70
N GLU A 48 -7.07 -1.27 -13.82
CA GLU A 48 -8.29 -2.04 -13.63
C GLU A 48 -8.49 -3.02 -14.79
N VAL A 49 -9.08 -4.18 -14.49
CA VAL A 49 -9.40 -5.18 -15.50
C VAL A 49 -10.55 -4.66 -16.38
N PRO A 50 -10.38 -4.60 -17.72
CA PRO A 50 -11.46 -4.19 -18.61
C PRO A 50 -12.69 -5.10 -18.50
N LEU A 51 -13.88 -4.51 -18.63
CA LEU A 51 -15.13 -5.26 -18.64
C LEU A 51 -15.32 -6.01 -19.96
N GLY A 52 -15.83 -7.23 -19.87
CA GLY A 52 -16.25 -8.03 -21.01
C GLY A 52 -17.57 -7.54 -21.64
N PRO A 53 -18.04 -8.20 -22.70
CA PRO A 53 -19.27 -7.83 -23.41
C PRO A 53 -20.55 -7.89 -22.55
N ASP A 54 -20.53 -8.70 -21.50
CA ASP A 54 -21.61 -8.84 -20.53
C ASP A 54 -21.54 -7.82 -19.38
N GLY A 55 -20.55 -6.92 -19.41
CA GLY A 55 -20.32 -5.91 -18.39
C GLY A 55 -19.66 -6.45 -17.13
N THR A 56 -19.13 -7.69 -17.14
CA THR A 56 -18.43 -8.28 -16.00
C THR A 56 -16.92 -8.37 -16.25
N PRO A 57 -16.06 -8.20 -15.24
CA PRO A 57 -14.62 -8.37 -15.41
C PRO A 57 -14.25 -9.86 -15.50
N ASP A 58 -13.22 -10.19 -16.28
CA ASP A 58 -12.63 -11.55 -16.30
C ASP A 58 -12.08 -11.87 -14.91
N ALA A 59 -12.66 -12.86 -14.24
CA ALA A 59 -12.30 -13.26 -12.89
C ALA A 59 -10.83 -13.71 -12.74
N VAL A 60 -10.24 -14.29 -13.79
CA VAL A 60 -8.82 -14.68 -13.81
C VAL A 60 -7.93 -13.45 -13.89
N LEU A 61 -8.28 -12.46 -14.72
CA LEU A 61 -7.55 -11.19 -14.76
C LEU A 61 -7.71 -10.42 -13.46
N THR A 62 -8.88 -10.47 -12.81
CA THR A 62 -9.11 -9.86 -11.49
C THR A 62 -8.21 -10.50 -10.43
N MET A 63 -8.13 -11.83 -10.40
CA MET A 63 -7.20 -12.55 -9.52
C MET A 63 -5.74 -12.17 -9.84
N GLY A 64 -5.39 -12.06 -11.12
CA GLY A 64 -4.05 -11.67 -11.57
C GLY A 64 -3.66 -10.27 -11.11
N ARG A 65 -4.59 -9.31 -11.20
CA ARG A 65 -4.42 -7.95 -10.67
C ARG A 65 -4.16 -7.98 -9.17
N ASP A 66 -4.97 -8.71 -8.41
CA ASP A 66 -4.84 -8.77 -6.95
C ASP A 66 -3.50 -9.41 -6.52
N VAL A 67 -3.03 -10.44 -7.23
CA VAL A 67 -1.69 -11.01 -7.04
C VAL A 67 -0.63 -9.97 -7.37
N TYR A 68 -0.74 -9.30 -8.52
CA TYR A 68 0.21 -8.29 -8.99
C TYR A 68 0.36 -7.15 -7.98
N SER A 69 -0.75 -6.55 -7.53
CA SER A 69 -0.76 -5.43 -6.58
C SER A 69 -0.09 -5.79 -5.26
N ARG A 70 -0.32 -7.01 -4.76
CA ARG A 70 0.21 -7.44 -3.45
C ARG A 70 1.66 -7.92 -3.49
N ARG A 71 2.11 -8.45 -4.63
CA ARG A 71 3.39 -9.21 -4.70
C ARG A 71 4.41 -8.63 -5.67
N CYS A 72 3.96 -7.97 -6.74
CA CYS A 72 4.82 -7.58 -7.87
C CYS A 72 5.01 -6.05 -7.94
N ALA A 73 3.95 -5.29 -7.68
CA ALA A 73 3.89 -3.84 -7.85
C ALA A 73 4.95 -3.07 -7.05
N ASN A 74 5.38 -3.58 -5.89
CA ASN A 74 6.38 -2.93 -5.05
C ASN A 74 7.75 -2.78 -5.75
N CYS A 75 8.07 -3.69 -6.67
CA CYS A 75 9.33 -3.63 -7.43
C CYS A 75 9.11 -3.16 -8.86
N HIS A 76 8.02 -3.60 -9.50
CA HIS A 76 7.75 -3.34 -10.91
C HIS A 76 6.83 -2.14 -11.17
N GLY A 77 6.42 -1.44 -10.10
CA GLY A 77 5.47 -0.33 -10.15
C GLY A 77 4.03 -0.81 -10.32
N ALA A 78 3.06 -0.06 -9.78
CA ALA A 78 1.65 -0.45 -9.82
C ALA A 78 1.09 -0.59 -11.24
N GLY A 79 1.51 0.28 -12.16
CA GLY A 79 1.19 0.21 -13.59
C GLY A 79 2.17 -0.61 -14.43
N GLY A 80 3.12 -1.33 -13.81
CA GLY A 80 4.17 -2.04 -14.55
C GLY A 80 5.25 -1.13 -15.15
N GLY A 81 5.30 0.15 -14.74
CA GLY A 81 6.26 1.12 -15.26
C GLY A 81 7.73 0.87 -14.88
N GLY A 82 8.00 -0.10 -14.00
CA GLY A 82 9.31 -0.41 -13.45
C GLY A 82 9.60 0.30 -12.14
N GLY A 83 10.81 0.11 -11.62
CA GLY A 83 11.29 0.64 -10.36
C GLY A 83 12.61 -0.02 -10.00
N THR A 84 12.68 -0.67 -8.84
CA THR A 84 13.79 -1.57 -8.53
C THR A 84 13.79 -2.82 -9.44
N GLY A 85 12.60 -3.24 -9.90
CA GLY A 85 12.43 -4.24 -10.94
C GLY A 85 12.28 -3.63 -12.34
N PRO A 86 12.52 -4.41 -13.40
CA PRO A 86 12.34 -3.93 -14.77
C PRO A 86 10.89 -3.54 -15.07
N LYS A 87 10.72 -2.68 -16.06
CA LYS A 87 9.41 -2.35 -16.64
C LYS A 87 8.75 -3.60 -17.22
N LEU A 88 7.45 -3.75 -16.98
CA LEU A 88 6.61 -4.84 -17.45
C LEU A 88 5.52 -4.39 -18.43
N SER A 89 5.15 -3.11 -18.40
CA SER A 89 4.14 -2.54 -19.28
C SER A 89 4.65 -2.33 -20.71
N ASP A 90 3.78 -1.87 -21.62
CA ASP A 90 4.12 -1.50 -23.00
C ASP A 90 4.80 -2.65 -23.78
N GLY A 91 4.30 -3.87 -23.59
CA GLY A 91 4.73 -5.07 -24.33
C GLY A 91 6.09 -5.63 -23.90
N GLN A 92 6.75 -5.05 -22.89
CA GLN A 92 8.09 -5.49 -22.48
C GLN A 92 8.12 -6.96 -22.03
N VAL A 93 7.07 -7.42 -21.36
CA VAL A 93 6.94 -8.83 -20.98
C VAL A 93 6.86 -9.75 -22.19
N ILE A 94 6.10 -9.36 -23.22
CA ILE A 94 5.89 -10.16 -24.43
C ILE A 94 7.20 -10.26 -25.23
N ILE A 95 7.96 -9.16 -25.31
CA ILE A 95 9.27 -9.12 -25.98
C ILE A 95 10.29 -10.00 -25.24
N ALA A 96 10.36 -9.90 -23.90
CA ALA A 96 11.31 -10.64 -23.10
C ALA A 96 10.97 -12.13 -22.97
N TYR A 97 9.67 -12.46 -22.98
CA TYR A 97 9.14 -13.81 -22.87
C TYR A 97 8.04 -14.03 -23.92
N PRO A 98 8.41 -14.37 -25.17
CA PRO A 98 7.44 -14.65 -26.21
C PRO A 98 6.50 -15.79 -25.83
N ASP A 99 7.04 -16.85 -25.21
CA ASP A 99 6.27 -17.93 -24.62
C ASP A 99 5.83 -17.58 -23.18
N PRO A 100 4.52 -17.53 -22.88
CA PRO A 100 4.02 -17.36 -21.51
C PRO A 100 4.52 -18.42 -20.52
N ALA A 101 4.85 -19.64 -20.98
CA ALA A 101 5.36 -20.70 -20.11
C ALA A 101 6.74 -20.34 -19.53
N ASP A 102 7.61 -19.70 -20.31
CA ASP A 102 8.92 -19.23 -19.84
C ASP A 102 8.77 -18.12 -18.80
N GLN A 103 7.82 -17.20 -19.01
CA GLN A 103 7.48 -16.18 -18.02
C GLN A 103 6.96 -16.81 -16.72
N ARG A 104 6.08 -17.81 -16.83
CA ARG A 104 5.53 -18.51 -15.68
C ARG A 104 6.61 -19.23 -14.88
N LEU A 105 7.54 -19.90 -15.56
CA LEU A 105 8.69 -20.56 -14.93
C LEU A 105 9.61 -19.57 -14.24
N LEU A 106 9.84 -18.40 -14.84
CA LEU A 106 10.57 -17.32 -14.18
C LEU A 106 9.90 -16.89 -12.87
N ILE A 107 8.60 -16.63 -12.89
CA ILE A 107 7.87 -16.17 -11.69
C ILE A 107 7.89 -17.27 -10.63
N ALA A 108 7.70 -18.53 -11.02
CA ALA A 108 7.74 -19.65 -10.10
C ALA A 108 9.12 -19.79 -9.43
N ASN A 109 10.21 -19.72 -10.20
CA ASN A 109 11.56 -20.00 -9.72
C ASN A 109 12.31 -18.77 -9.19
N GLY A 110 11.88 -17.56 -9.56
CA GLY A 110 12.62 -16.33 -9.32
C GLY A 110 13.89 -16.23 -10.18
N ARG A 111 14.53 -15.06 -10.14
CA ARG A 111 15.84 -14.82 -10.76
C ARG A 111 16.51 -13.59 -10.17
N ASN A 112 17.80 -13.71 -9.84
CA ASN A 112 18.57 -12.64 -9.20
C ASN A 112 17.85 -12.14 -7.93
N ALA A 113 17.52 -10.85 -7.87
CA ALA A 113 16.78 -10.25 -6.76
C ALA A 113 15.27 -10.54 -6.79
N MET A 114 14.72 -11.07 -7.89
CA MET A 114 13.31 -11.47 -7.95
C MET A 114 13.13 -12.79 -7.19
N PRO A 115 12.31 -12.83 -6.12
CA PRO A 115 12.13 -14.03 -5.32
C PRO A 115 11.37 -15.12 -6.08
N SER A 116 11.50 -16.35 -5.61
CA SER A 116 10.66 -17.47 -6.06
C SER A 116 9.27 -17.39 -5.45
N PHE A 117 8.24 -17.71 -6.24
CA PHE A 117 6.85 -17.74 -5.79
C PHE A 117 6.20 -19.13 -5.78
N SER A 118 6.92 -20.19 -6.16
CA SER A 118 6.39 -21.56 -6.22
C SER A 118 5.83 -22.09 -4.88
N GLY A 119 6.34 -21.58 -3.76
CA GLY A 119 5.85 -21.93 -2.41
C GLY A 119 4.82 -20.97 -1.83
N SER A 120 4.47 -19.88 -2.51
CA SER A 120 3.57 -18.83 -1.98
C SER A 120 2.39 -18.48 -2.89
N LEU A 121 2.42 -18.89 -4.16
CA LEU A 121 1.33 -18.77 -5.12
C LEU A 121 0.91 -20.15 -5.63
N SER A 122 -0.39 -20.36 -5.73
CA SER A 122 -0.96 -21.52 -6.41
C SER A 122 -0.69 -21.47 -7.92
N GLY A 123 -0.85 -22.62 -8.60
CA GLY A 123 -0.74 -22.68 -10.06
C GLY A 123 -1.68 -21.69 -10.76
N ALA A 124 -2.92 -21.61 -10.29
CA ALA A 124 -3.92 -20.68 -10.83
C ALA A 124 -3.53 -19.21 -10.63
N GLU A 125 -2.95 -18.85 -9.48
CA GLU A 125 -2.45 -17.49 -9.23
C GLU A 125 -1.26 -17.13 -10.12
N LEU A 126 -0.34 -18.08 -10.37
CA LEU A 126 0.77 -17.91 -11.31
C LEU A 126 0.26 -17.67 -12.72
N ASP A 127 -0.70 -18.48 -13.18
CA ASP A 127 -1.30 -18.33 -14.50
C ASP A 127 -2.07 -17.00 -14.64
N ALA A 128 -2.80 -16.61 -13.59
CA ALA A 128 -3.55 -15.36 -13.55
C ALA A 128 -2.65 -14.13 -13.63
N VAL A 129 -1.55 -14.08 -12.86
CA VAL A 129 -0.64 -12.93 -12.91
C VAL A 129 0.12 -12.85 -14.24
N VAL A 130 0.47 -13.99 -14.84
CA VAL A 130 1.03 -14.04 -16.20
C VAL A 130 0.06 -13.41 -17.19
N ARG A 131 -1.21 -13.84 -17.20
CA ARG A 131 -2.25 -13.24 -18.06
C ARG A 131 -2.38 -11.74 -17.82
N TYR A 132 -2.53 -11.31 -16.57
CA TYR A 132 -2.71 -9.90 -16.23
C TYR A 132 -1.55 -9.01 -16.74
N THR A 133 -0.30 -9.42 -16.55
CA THR A 133 0.86 -8.65 -17.03
C THR A 133 0.95 -8.55 -18.55
N ARG A 134 0.41 -9.53 -19.28
CA ARG A 134 0.45 -9.58 -20.74
C ARG A 134 -0.74 -8.89 -21.37
N GLU A 135 -1.92 -9.00 -20.77
CA GLU A 135 -3.18 -8.54 -21.35
C GLU A 135 -3.58 -7.15 -20.85
N VAL A 136 -3.31 -6.83 -19.58
CA VAL A 136 -3.78 -5.58 -18.94
C VAL A 136 -2.66 -4.54 -18.82
N LEU A 137 -1.45 -4.96 -18.43
CA LEU A 137 -0.32 -4.02 -18.37
C LEU A 137 0.30 -3.72 -19.75
N SER A 138 0.02 -4.57 -20.73
CA SER A 138 0.53 -4.44 -22.10
C SER A 138 -0.62 -4.53 -23.12
N PRO A 139 -1.59 -3.60 -23.08
CA PRO A 139 -2.64 -3.58 -24.07
C PRO A 139 -2.02 -3.42 -25.47
N SER A 140 -2.44 -4.27 -26.39
CA SER A 140 -1.99 -4.31 -27.79
C SER A 140 -2.43 -3.10 -28.58
#